data_AF-A0A945K328-F1
#
_entry.id   AF-A0A945K328-F1
#
_cell.length_a   1.000
_cell.length_b   1.000
_cell.length_c   1.000
_cell.angle_alpha   90.00
_cell.angle_beta   90.00
_cell.angle_gamma   90.00
#
_symmetry.space_group_name_H-M   'P 1'
#
loop_
_entity.id
_entity.type
_entity.pdbx_description
1 polymer ?
#
loop_
_entity_poly.entity_id
_entity_poly.type
_entity_poly.pdbx_seq_one_letter_code
_entity_poly.pdbx_strand_id
1 'polypeptide(L)'
;MKLNKIFIVILFSASQLLAQDIGTTEVRVFEGFKPTIPEASRLNSKATFSDTIKKERTQEYTVITTDLKSDYKIRPLKAAKVKPDKIPKLYQSRMSLGAGYRVGSKISAIYNSMRSKDISYGVIFNHFNNNIKIDKKLAGKSNNNLHLFAKKIKKDKIYIANLDYERIGVFTYGIGTDKKYFEGFENNPYYNRFTYTKFSISSISTEKTSDKMIRNTTFFISDLNERSENQIHLSFNLSKTINSFACNLEIGFDNYLRYNNLDSQLENTDLKILGFSPTTSFKRFGIDFDLGFDFDIDHDFAIGFFPKIKATKELVKDVLLIYGGLDYSEQKHTLKSLSDENPYIHSFGTNQSILRDSSFLQELEITDAQELYVGMRNVLGKGEVLEGSIAYGIVQNFAHFIGLTNDNYNRFQVNYINVKQLHATANYDREVNNIISLNVNADYYKWDKEVYHKPDFTCTVSTPVNLRNKIKVIPSVSYIGKRVALESPFPPLPYDSVLDAIELPTQIHANLGLYYNYTQNISAYVQLNNLTNSKKDIWRGYLEVGFNGLFGLNYSF
;
A
#
# COMPACT_ATOMS: atom_id res chain seq x y z
N MET A 1 -2.61 -43.77 30.65
CA MET A 1 -3.20 -42.52 31.15
C MET A 1 -3.11 -41.46 30.06
N LYS A 2 -4.26 -41.00 29.54
CA LYS A 2 -4.57 -39.74 28.81
C LYS A 2 -3.92 -39.39 27.44
N LEU A 3 -4.74 -39.62 26.40
CA LEU A 3 -5.14 -38.81 25.23
C LEU A 3 -4.39 -37.51 24.83
N ASN A 4 -4.13 -37.34 23.51
CA ASN A 4 -4.75 -36.35 22.60
C ASN A 4 -4.11 -36.45 21.18
N LYS A 5 -4.73 -37.08 20.17
CA LYS A 5 -5.72 -36.56 19.17
C LYS A 5 -5.35 -35.24 18.48
N ILE A 6 -4.94 -35.33 17.20
CA ILE A 6 -5.35 -34.42 16.12
C ILE A 6 -5.61 -35.29 14.88
N PHE A 7 -6.87 -35.34 14.46
CA PHE A 7 -7.36 -35.99 13.24
C PHE A 7 -7.87 -34.86 12.34
N ILE A 8 -7.36 -34.77 11.12
CA ILE A 8 -7.85 -33.87 10.07
C ILE A 8 -8.97 -34.61 9.35
N VAL A 9 -10.19 -34.08 9.41
CA VAL A 9 -11.35 -34.60 8.65
C VAL A 9 -11.79 -33.50 7.68
N ILE A 10 -11.62 -33.80 6.39
CA ILE A 10 -12.16 -33.06 5.26
C ILE A 10 -13.59 -33.56 5.05
N LEU A 11 -14.57 -32.67 5.18
CA LEU A 11 -15.99 -32.99 4.98
C LEU A 11 -16.39 -32.65 3.54
N PHE A 12 -16.53 -33.69 2.72
CA PHE A 12 -17.29 -33.65 1.47
C PHE A 12 -18.79 -33.73 1.81
N SER A 13 -19.55 -32.72 1.42
CA SER A 13 -21.00 -32.70 1.50
C SER A 13 -21.62 -33.51 0.37
N ALA A 14 -22.24 -34.64 0.69
CA ALA A 14 -23.16 -35.38 -0.18
C ALA A 14 -24.58 -35.24 0.39
N SER A 15 -25.50 -34.71 -0.42
CA SER A 15 -26.93 -34.61 -0.12
C SER A 15 -27.65 -35.90 -0.53
N GLN A 16 -28.46 -36.47 0.37
CA GLN A 16 -29.45 -37.49 0.04
C GLN A 16 -30.85 -36.96 0.39
N LEU A 17 -31.74 -37.01 -0.61
CA LEU A 17 -33.18 -36.72 -0.51
C LEU A 17 -33.88 -37.96 0.05
N LEU A 18 -34.74 -37.78 1.05
CA LEU A 18 -35.65 -38.83 1.56
C LEU A 18 -37.07 -38.55 1.06
N ALA A 19 -37.66 -39.53 0.37
CA ALA A 19 -39.07 -39.56 0.01
C ALA A 19 -39.91 -40.03 1.21
N GLN A 20 -41.11 -39.44 1.38
CA GLN A 20 -42.09 -39.88 2.38
C GLN A 20 -43.03 -40.94 1.80
N ASP A 21 -43.20 -42.03 2.54
CA ASP A 21 -44.17 -43.10 2.31
C ASP A 21 -45.48 -42.77 3.03
N ILE A 22 -46.62 -42.88 2.35
CA ILE A 22 -47.96 -42.55 2.88
C ILE A 22 -48.75 -43.85 2.99
N GLY A 23 -49.00 -44.30 4.22
CA GLY A 23 -49.76 -45.52 4.53
C GLY A 23 -51.26 -45.42 4.21
N THR A 24 -51.83 -46.58 3.87
CA THR A 24 -53.23 -46.82 3.45
C THR A 24 -54.28 -46.53 4.52
N THR A 25 -55.39 -45.92 4.10
CA THR A 25 -56.56 -45.58 4.93
C THR A 25 -57.55 -46.76 4.98
N GLU A 26 -57.87 -47.26 6.19
CA GLU A 26 -58.95 -48.24 6.41
C GLU A 26 -60.32 -47.55 6.53
N VAL A 27 -61.31 -48.02 5.75
CA VAL A 27 -62.72 -47.62 5.83
C VAL A 27 -63.48 -48.68 6.63
N ARG A 28 -64.20 -48.25 7.69
CA ARG A 28 -65.07 -49.12 8.49
C ARG A 28 -66.54 -48.73 8.28
N VAL A 29 -67.30 -49.60 7.63
CA VAL A 29 -68.75 -49.50 7.40
C VAL A 29 -69.48 -50.11 8.60
N PHE A 30 -70.43 -49.37 9.18
CA PHE A 30 -71.40 -49.92 10.13
C PHE A 30 -72.81 -49.73 9.56
N GLU A 31 -73.44 -50.83 9.16
CA GLU A 31 -74.87 -50.90 8.84
C GLU A 31 -75.66 -51.35 10.09
N GLY A 32 -76.87 -50.80 10.25
CA GLY A 32 -77.98 -51.52 10.87
C GLY A 32 -78.69 -50.82 12.03
N PHE A 33 -79.69 -49.97 11.74
CA PHE A 33 -80.82 -49.74 12.65
C PHE A 33 -82.15 -49.76 11.87
N LYS A 34 -83.10 -50.55 12.40
CA LYS A 34 -84.35 -51.00 11.76
C LYS A 34 -85.52 -50.04 12.05
N PRO A 35 -86.34 -49.65 11.05
CA PRO A 35 -87.50 -48.79 11.26
C PRO A 35 -88.75 -49.58 11.65
N THR A 36 -89.58 -49.00 12.52
CA THR A 36 -90.95 -49.47 12.82
C THR A 36 -91.90 -48.28 12.92
N ILE A 37 -93.03 -48.36 12.20
CA ILE A 37 -94.08 -47.33 12.10
C ILE A 37 -95.32 -47.85 12.83
N PRO A 38 -95.90 -47.12 13.80
CA PRO A 38 -97.16 -47.49 14.44
C PRO A 38 -98.39 -47.11 13.58
N GLU A 39 -99.43 -47.96 13.61
CA GLU A 39 -100.69 -47.80 12.87
C GLU A 39 -101.58 -46.65 13.38
N ALA A 40 -102.30 -46.01 12.46
CA ALA A 40 -103.11 -44.82 12.69
C ALA A 40 -104.58 -45.13 12.98
N SER A 41 -105.13 -44.54 14.04
CA SER A 41 -106.57 -44.53 14.34
C SER A 41 -107.20 -43.16 14.06
N ARG A 42 -108.28 -43.13 13.28
CA ARG A 42 -109.01 -41.91 12.86
C ARG A 42 -109.98 -41.46 13.97
N LEU A 43 -109.75 -40.27 14.53
CA LEU A 43 -110.70 -39.61 15.44
C LEU A 43 -111.73 -38.80 14.63
N ASN A 44 -113.01 -39.20 14.73
CA ASN A 44 -114.17 -38.46 14.23
C ASN A 44 -114.67 -37.49 15.33
N SER A 45 -114.28 -36.21 15.26
CA SER A 45 -114.97 -35.15 16.01
C SER A 45 -114.98 -33.86 15.22
N LYS A 46 -116.19 -33.31 15.04
CA LYS A 46 -116.52 -32.18 14.17
C LYS A 46 -115.77 -30.90 14.56
N ALA A 47 -115.34 -30.17 13.53
CA ALA A 47 -114.67 -28.88 13.66
C ALA A 47 -115.66 -27.77 14.06
N THR A 48 -115.35 -27.07 15.14
CA THR A 48 -115.85 -25.72 15.43
C THR A 48 -114.84 -24.70 14.91
N PHE A 49 -115.29 -23.82 14.02
CA PHE A 49 -114.49 -22.71 13.53
C PHE A 49 -114.24 -21.72 14.67
N SER A 50 -112.99 -21.58 15.08
CA SER A 50 -112.52 -20.42 15.83
C SER A 50 -111.59 -19.65 14.93
N ASP A 51 -112.02 -18.45 14.54
CA ASP A 51 -111.28 -17.49 13.74
C ASP A 51 -109.94 -17.16 14.42
N THR A 52 -108.85 -17.74 13.90
CA THR A 52 -107.49 -17.34 14.24
C THR A 52 -106.95 -16.46 13.13
N ILE A 53 -106.99 -15.16 13.41
CA ILE A 53 -106.35 -14.06 12.70
C ILE A 53 -105.01 -14.50 12.09
N LYS A 54 -104.88 -14.28 10.78
CA LYS A 54 -103.63 -14.42 10.01
C LYS A 54 -102.52 -13.64 10.71
N LYS A 55 -101.55 -14.34 11.29
CA LYS A 55 -100.35 -13.71 11.83
C LYS A 55 -99.45 -13.28 10.67
N GLU A 56 -99.58 -12.02 10.28
CA GLU A 56 -98.68 -11.35 9.36
C GLU A 56 -97.27 -11.36 9.98
N ARG A 57 -96.33 -12.06 9.35
CA ARG A 57 -94.93 -12.09 9.78
C ARG A 57 -94.16 -11.02 9.02
N THR A 58 -94.41 -9.76 9.34
CA THR A 58 -93.53 -8.66 8.93
C THR A 58 -92.27 -8.72 9.80
N GLN A 59 -91.13 -9.06 9.18
CA GLN A 59 -89.82 -8.93 9.81
C GLN A 59 -89.35 -7.48 9.65
N GLU A 60 -89.37 -6.73 10.75
CA GLU A 60 -88.70 -5.43 10.80
C GLU A 60 -87.22 -5.62 11.09
N TYR A 61 -86.38 -5.27 10.12
CA TYR A 61 -84.93 -5.20 10.32
C TYR A 61 -84.58 -3.78 10.80
N THR A 62 -84.32 -3.64 12.09
CA THR A 62 -83.73 -2.42 12.65
C THR A 62 -82.22 -2.53 12.63
N VAL A 63 -81.56 -1.71 11.79
CA VAL A 63 -80.11 -1.53 11.86
C VAL A 63 -79.80 -0.72 13.11
N ILE A 64 -79.26 -1.36 14.13
CA ILE A 64 -78.79 -0.65 15.33
C ILE A 64 -77.45 0.02 14.97
N THR A 65 -77.50 1.31 14.64
CA THR A 65 -76.31 2.16 14.57
C THR A 65 -75.79 2.42 15.97
N THR A 66 -74.95 1.51 16.48
CA THR A 66 -74.18 1.71 17.70
C THR A 66 -72.80 2.24 17.33
N ASP A 67 -72.50 3.47 17.76
CA ASP A 67 -71.13 3.97 17.75
C ASP A 67 -70.33 3.27 18.84
N LEU A 68 -69.36 2.46 18.40
CA LEU A 68 -68.46 1.73 19.28
C LEU A 68 -67.43 2.73 19.86
N LYS A 69 -67.81 3.39 20.97
CA LYS A 69 -66.90 4.28 21.71
C LYS A 69 -65.84 3.45 22.43
N SER A 70 -64.80 3.07 21.71
CA SER A 70 -63.61 2.43 22.28
C SER A 70 -62.77 3.48 23.02
N ASP A 71 -62.57 3.31 24.32
CA ASP A 71 -61.59 4.09 25.13
C ASP A 71 -60.15 3.63 24.82
N TYR A 72 -59.80 3.55 23.53
CA TYR A 72 -58.51 3.07 23.07
C TYR A 72 -57.44 4.10 23.40
N LYS A 73 -56.78 3.92 24.54
CA LYS A 73 -55.64 4.72 24.97
C LYS A 73 -54.42 4.36 24.12
N ILE A 74 -54.26 5.10 23.01
CA ILE A 74 -53.03 5.05 22.20
C ILE A 74 -51.83 5.40 23.09
N ARG A 75 -50.90 4.46 23.25
CA ARG A 75 -49.61 4.77 23.86
C ARG A 75 -48.81 5.60 22.84
N PRO A 76 -48.45 6.87 23.13
CA PRO A 76 -47.62 7.64 22.21
C PRO A 76 -46.30 6.89 21.96
N LEU A 77 -45.90 6.77 20.69
CA LEU A 77 -44.60 6.23 20.32
C LEU A 77 -43.52 7.11 20.97
N LYS A 78 -42.70 6.53 21.83
CA LYS A 78 -41.50 7.21 22.34
C LYS A 78 -40.57 7.42 21.16
N ALA A 79 -40.21 8.68 20.88
CA ALA A 79 -39.23 9.01 19.85
C ALA A 79 -37.95 8.20 20.06
N ALA A 80 -37.38 7.69 18.96
CA ALA A 80 -36.12 6.96 18.99
C ALA A 80 -35.03 7.88 19.54
N LYS A 81 -34.51 7.56 20.73
CA LYS A 81 -33.37 8.26 21.32
C LYS A 81 -32.11 7.74 20.63
N VAL A 82 -31.61 8.48 19.64
CA VAL A 82 -30.29 8.21 19.06
C VAL A 82 -29.26 8.54 20.13
N LYS A 83 -28.50 7.52 20.57
CA LYS A 83 -27.37 7.75 21.47
C LYS A 83 -26.33 8.54 20.68
N PRO A 84 -25.81 9.68 21.19
CA PRO A 84 -24.74 10.39 20.50
C PRO A 84 -23.57 9.43 20.32
N ASP A 85 -22.98 9.44 19.12
CA ASP A 85 -21.81 8.63 18.82
C ASP A 85 -20.74 8.90 19.87
N LYS A 86 -20.28 7.83 20.53
CA LYS A 86 -19.22 7.95 21.51
C LYS A 86 -17.96 8.32 20.75
N ILE A 87 -17.53 9.57 20.90
CA ILE A 87 -16.29 10.06 20.31
C ILE A 87 -15.16 9.14 20.82
N PRO A 88 -14.43 8.45 19.91
CA PRO A 88 -13.40 7.51 20.33
C PRO A 88 -12.28 8.26 21.05
N LYS A 89 -11.81 7.65 22.14
CA LYS A 89 -10.64 8.14 22.88
C LYS A 89 -9.42 8.03 21.96
N LEU A 90 -8.70 9.14 21.82
CA LEU A 90 -7.41 9.16 21.15
C LEU A 90 -6.32 8.97 22.20
N TYR A 91 -5.41 8.06 21.92
CA TYR A 91 -4.20 7.87 22.70
C TYR A 91 -3.11 8.75 22.08
N GLN A 92 -2.51 9.61 22.89
CA GLN A 92 -1.50 10.54 22.42
C GLN A 92 -0.23 9.80 22.03
N SER A 93 0.11 8.78 22.81
CA SER A 93 1.38 8.08 22.71
C SER A 93 1.16 6.64 22.27
N ARG A 94 2.06 6.13 21.44
CA ARG A 94 2.18 4.72 21.13
C ARG A 94 3.65 4.32 21.13
N MET A 95 3.97 3.28 21.88
CA MET A 95 5.30 2.69 21.94
C MET A 95 5.24 1.24 21.44
N SER A 96 6.16 0.87 20.57
CA SER A 96 6.40 -0.47 20.08
C SER A 96 7.82 -0.87 20.44
N LEU A 97 7.97 -2.00 21.11
CA LEU A 97 9.26 -2.59 21.43
C LEU A 97 9.31 -3.99 20.86
N GLY A 98 10.32 -4.29 20.07
CA GLY A 98 10.54 -5.59 19.48
C GLY A 98 12.00 -6.01 19.50
N ALA A 99 12.22 -7.30 19.67
CA ALA A 99 13.53 -7.93 19.59
C ALA A 99 13.40 -9.31 18.95
N GLY A 100 14.49 -9.79 18.33
CA GLY A 100 14.38 -11.08 17.66
C GLY A 100 15.66 -11.61 17.02
N TYR A 101 15.55 -12.84 16.55
CA TYR A 101 16.64 -13.57 15.92
C TYR A 101 17.03 -12.94 14.58
N ARG A 102 18.29 -12.50 14.46
CA ARG A 102 18.88 -11.81 13.29
C ARG A 102 18.22 -10.49 12.86
N VAL A 103 17.10 -10.12 13.47
CA VAL A 103 16.48 -8.79 13.37
C VAL A 103 17.07 -7.83 14.41
N GLY A 104 17.56 -8.35 15.54
CA GLY A 104 18.18 -7.55 16.60
C GLY A 104 17.12 -6.81 17.42
N SER A 105 17.05 -5.48 17.27
CA SER A 105 16.13 -4.60 17.99
C SER A 105 15.31 -3.71 17.06
N LYS A 106 14.04 -3.53 17.40
CA LYS A 106 13.12 -2.61 16.71
C LYS A 106 12.33 -1.80 17.74
N ILE A 107 12.34 -0.49 17.61
CA ILE A 107 11.61 0.44 18.47
C ILE A 107 10.81 1.38 17.57
N SER A 108 9.56 1.65 17.93
CA SER A 108 8.76 2.71 17.32
C SER A 108 8.08 3.50 18.42
N ALA A 109 8.29 4.81 18.47
CA ALA A 109 7.65 5.71 19.41
C ALA A 109 6.92 6.79 18.61
N ILE A 110 5.64 6.94 18.89
CA ILE A 110 4.77 7.93 18.24
C ILE A 110 4.16 8.76 19.35
N TYR A 111 4.22 10.07 19.21
CA TYR A 111 3.49 11.03 20.01
C TYR A 111 2.73 11.97 19.09
N ASN A 112 1.45 12.18 19.35
CA ASN A 112 0.61 13.09 18.57
C ASN A 112 -0.26 13.94 19.50
N SER A 113 -0.49 15.18 19.08
CA SER A 113 -1.49 16.07 19.67
C SER A 113 -2.87 15.41 19.68
N MET A 114 -3.67 15.67 20.71
CA MET A 114 -5.08 15.28 20.75
C MET A 114 -5.93 16.02 19.71
N ARG A 115 -7.22 15.67 19.65
CA ARG A 115 -8.19 16.32 18.78
C ARG A 115 -8.20 17.84 19.00
N SER A 116 -7.89 18.57 17.95
CA SER A 116 -7.95 20.03 17.90
C SER A 116 -8.39 20.46 16.50
N LYS A 117 -9.11 21.58 16.41
CA LYS A 117 -9.59 22.14 15.14
C LYS A 117 -8.51 22.96 14.43
N ASP A 118 -7.57 23.52 15.19
CA ASP A 118 -6.69 24.59 14.69
C ASP A 118 -5.22 24.20 14.64
N ILE A 119 -4.81 23.16 15.36
CA ILE A 119 -3.40 22.75 15.43
C ILE A 119 -3.29 21.23 15.57
N SER A 120 -2.31 20.64 14.89
CA SER A 120 -1.91 19.25 15.08
C SER A 120 -0.39 19.16 15.00
N TYR A 121 0.24 18.42 15.90
CA TYR A 121 1.68 18.24 15.90
C TYR A 121 2.02 16.87 16.43
N GLY A 122 3.21 16.38 16.09
CA GLY A 122 3.62 15.07 16.52
C GLY A 122 5.07 14.74 16.23
N VAL A 123 5.49 13.63 16.80
CA VAL A 123 6.81 13.05 16.71
C VAL A 123 6.65 11.57 16.38
N ILE A 124 7.36 11.10 15.36
CA ILE A 124 7.49 9.69 15.04
C ILE A 124 8.97 9.38 15.08
N PHE A 125 9.36 8.45 15.94
CA PHE A 125 10.71 7.93 16.02
C PHE A 125 10.68 6.43 15.75
N ASN A 126 11.51 5.97 14.83
CA ASN A 126 11.72 4.56 14.54
C ASN A 126 13.19 4.24 14.64
N HIS A 127 13.51 3.16 15.33
CA HIS A 127 14.84 2.60 15.40
C HIS A 127 14.79 1.13 15.01
N PHE A 128 15.71 0.74 14.15
CA PHE A 128 15.94 -0.63 13.74
C PHE A 128 17.44 -0.86 13.73
N ASN A 129 17.88 -1.97 14.32
CA ASN A 129 19.27 -2.36 14.26
C ASN A 129 19.40 -3.87 14.30
N ASN A 130 20.03 -4.43 13.27
CA ASN A 130 20.55 -5.78 13.32
C ASN A 130 22.07 -5.77 13.16
N ASN A 131 22.73 -6.57 13.99
CA ASN A 131 24.15 -6.80 13.91
C ASN A 131 24.36 -8.31 13.89
N ILE A 132 24.85 -8.82 12.77
CA ILE A 132 24.99 -10.25 12.50
C ILE A 132 26.35 -10.50 11.87
N LYS A 133 26.70 -11.79 11.72
CA LYS A 133 27.84 -12.19 10.89
C LYS A 133 27.37 -13.17 9.84
N ILE A 134 27.83 -12.95 8.60
CA ILE A 134 27.62 -13.86 7.48
C ILE A 134 29.01 -14.28 7.02
N ASP A 135 29.29 -15.59 7.03
CA ASP A 135 30.60 -16.16 6.68
C ASP A 135 31.78 -15.48 7.39
N LYS A 136 31.63 -15.27 8.71
CA LYS A 136 32.58 -14.58 9.63
C LYS A 136 32.78 -13.08 9.37
N LYS A 137 32.21 -12.51 8.31
CA LYS A 137 32.20 -11.08 8.03
C LYS A 137 31.07 -10.39 8.79
N LEU A 138 31.30 -9.17 9.29
CA LEU A 138 30.25 -8.35 9.88
C LEU A 138 29.24 -7.99 8.80
N ALA A 139 27.97 -8.15 9.15
CA ALA A 139 26.84 -7.81 8.31
C ALA A 139 25.74 -7.19 9.17
N GLY A 140 24.81 -6.51 8.53
CA GLY A 140 23.65 -5.93 9.19
C GLY A 140 23.40 -4.48 8.79
N LYS A 141 22.29 -3.97 9.30
CA LYS A 141 21.67 -2.70 8.96
C LYS A 141 21.19 -2.04 10.24
N SER A 142 21.57 -0.78 10.39
CA SER A 142 20.96 0.18 11.31
C SER A 142 20.10 1.13 10.48
N ASN A 143 18.86 1.37 10.88
CA ASN A 143 18.02 2.42 10.33
C ASN A 143 17.37 3.20 11.48
N ASN A 144 17.54 4.51 11.48
CA ASN A 144 16.90 5.41 12.42
C ASN A 144 16.14 6.47 11.63
N ASN A 145 14.87 6.69 11.96
CA ASN A 145 14.05 7.72 11.38
C ASN A 145 13.42 8.54 12.51
N LEU A 146 13.50 9.85 12.39
CA LEU A 146 12.76 10.81 13.19
C LEU A 146 11.98 11.74 12.26
N HIS A 147 10.67 11.82 12.46
CA HIS A 147 9.79 12.75 11.77
C HIS A 147 9.08 13.63 12.81
N LEU A 148 9.28 14.93 12.71
CA LEU A 148 8.59 15.95 13.49
C LEU A 148 7.69 16.73 12.55
N PHE A 149 6.44 16.94 12.94
CA PHE A 149 5.54 17.80 12.18
C PHE A 149 4.74 18.73 13.07
N ALA A 150 4.42 19.90 12.51
CA ALA A 150 3.47 20.84 13.06
C ALA A 150 2.56 21.36 11.94
N LYS A 151 1.27 21.30 12.18
CA LYS A 151 0.21 21.70 11.26
C LYS A 151 -0.67 22.74 11.93
N LYS A 152 -0.77 23.93 11.34
CA LYS A 152 -1.73 24.97 11.75
C LYS A 152 -2.85 25.04 10.72
N ILE A 153 -4.08 24.86 11.17
CA ILE A 153 -5.28 24.94 10.34
C ILE A 153 -5.95 26.29 10.62
N LYS A 154 -6.12 27.09 9.57
CA LYS A 154 -6.97 28.29 9.55
C LYS A 154 -8.16 28.03 8.64
N LYS A 155 -9.10 28.98 8.58
CA LYS A 155 -10.32 28.87 7.77
C LYS A 155 -10.01 28.78 6.26
N ASP A 156 -9.03 29.53 5.79
CA ASP A 156 -8.67 29.72 4.39
C ASP A 156 -7.34 29.04 3.99
N LYS A 157 -6.50 28.67 4.97
CA LYS A 157 -5.16 28.13 4.75
C LYS A 157 -4.76 27.09 5.79
N ILE A 158 -3.93 26.14 5.36
CA ILE A 158 -3.23 25.19 6.22
C ILE A 158 -1.73 25.41 6.04
N TYR A 159 -1.03 25.58 7.14
CA TYR A 159 0.43 25.60 7.16
C TYR A 159 0.93 24.29 7.75
N ILE A 160 1.94 23.70 7.12
CA ILE A 160 2.60 22.47 7.58
C ILE A 160 4.09 22.77 7.64
N ALA A 161 4.74 22.41 8.73
CA ALA A 161 6.19 22.38 8.84
C ALA A 161 6.62 20.97 9.25
N ASN A 162 7.63 20.43 8.58
CA ASN A 162 8.20 19.12 8.89
C ASN A 162 9.71 19.23 9.07
N LEU A 163 10.25 18.44 9.99
CA LEU A 163 11.67 18.15 10.14
C LEU A 163 11.85 16.64 10.14
N ASP A 164 12.50 16.15 9.10
CA ASP A 164 12.82 14.74 8.89
C ASP A 164 14.30 14.52 9.12
N TYR A 165 14.63 13.43 9.80
CA TYR A 165 15.98 12.92 9.95
C TYR A 165 15.96 11.41 9.68
N GLU A 166 16.83 10.97 8.78
CA GLU A 166 17.02 9.57 8.48
C GLU A 166 18.51 9.22 8.57
N ARG A 167 18.81 8.08 9.18
CA ARG A 167 20.15 7.51 9.22
C ARG A 167 20.11 6.04 8.91
N ILE A 168 20.64 5.67 7.76
CA ILE A 168 20.89 4.29 7.36
C ILE A 168 22.38 4.00 7.57
N GLY A 169 22.70 2.81 8.07
CA GLY A 169 24.07 2.33 8.00
C GLY A 169 24.13 0.83 7.82
N VAL A 170 25.10 0.38 7.03
CA VAL A 170 25.26 -1.02 6.64
C VAL A 170 26.72 -1.39 6.60
N PHE A 171 27.04 -2.63 6.95
CA PHE A 171 28.38 -3.17 6.71
C PHE A 171 28.53 -3.60 5.26
N THR A 172 29.63 -3.17 4.64
CA THR A 172 30.10 -3.65 3.33
C THR A 172 30.70 -5.06 3.47
N TYR A 173 30.83 -5.80 2.37
CA TYR A 173 31.35 -7.18 2.36
C TYR A 173 32.80 -7.26 1.84
N GLY A 174 33.72 -6.46 2.42
CA GLY A 174 35.15 -6.46 2.09
C GLY A 174 36.04 -7.40 2.93
N ILE A 175 37.33 -7.47 2.60
CA ILE A 175 38.36 -8.13 3.42
C ILE A 175 38.58 -7.29 4.69
N GLY A 176 38.66 -7.90 5.88
CA GLY A 176 38.80 -7.16 7.15
C GLY A 176 37.48 -6.83 7.87
N THR A 177 36.34 -7.05 7.22
CA THR A 177 35.00 -6.90 7.84
C THR A 177 34.76 -7.80 9.05
N ASP A 178 35.70 -8.67 9.44
CA ASP A 178 35.66 -9.43 10.67
C ASP A 178 35.93 -8.58 11.93
N LYS A 179 36.53 -7.39 11.76
CA LYS A 179 36.87 -6.44 12.85
C LYS A 179 35.90 -5.27 12.92
N LYS A 180 35.45 -4.94 14.13
CA LYS A 180 34.57 -3.78 14.37
C LYS A 180 35.32 -2.45 14.42
N TYR A 181 36.57 -2.48 14.89
CA TYR A 181 37.43 -1.31 15.03
C TYR A 181 38.63 -1.46 14.10
N PHE A 182 39.01 -0.36 13.46
CA PHE A 182 40.15 -0.28 12.56
C PHE A 182 41.08 0.82 13.05
N GLU A 183 42.33 0.47 13.29
CA GLU A 183 43.35 1.41 13.73
C GLU A 183 43.58 2.49 12.67
N GLY A 184 43.74 3.74 13.10
CA GLY A 184 43.91 4.89 12.20
C GLY A 184 42.62 5.45 11.59
N PHE A 185 41.45 4.87 11.90
CA PHE A 185 40.16 5.36 11.42
C PHE A 185 39.20 5.67 12.57
N GLU A 186 38.58 6.85 12.55
CA GLU A 186 37.56 7.24 13.53
C GLU A 186 36.31 6.35 13.41
N ASN A 187 35.90 6.04 12.17
CA ASN A 187 34.79 5.15 11.86
C ASN A 187 35.30 3.93 11.10
N ASN A 188 34.65 2.79 11.29
CA ASN A 188 35.02 1.58 10.55
C ASN A 188 34.90 1.82 9.03
N PRO A 189 36.00 1.70 8.26
CA PRO A 189 35.99 1.95 6.82
C PRO A 189 35.02 1.05 6.05
N TYR A 190 34.65 -0.10 6.61
CA TYR A 190 33.70 -1.04 6.03
C TYR A 190 32.26 -0.75 6.40
N TYR A 191 31.97 0.28 7.18
CA TYR A 191 30.63 0.65 7.58
C TYR A 191 30.16 1.87 6.80
N ASN A 192 29.27 1.66 5.83
CA ASN A 192 28.61 2.74 5.13
C ASN A 192 27.57 3.34 6.07
N ARG A 193 27.56 4.67 6.17
CA ARG A 193 26.56 5.43 6.90
C ARG A 193 26.04 6.48 5.95
N PHE A 194 24.73 6.63 5.81
CA PHE A 194 24.10 7.75 5.13
C PHE A 194 23.17 8.41 6.14
N THR A 195 23.35 9.71 6.33
CA THR A 195 22.44 10.49 7.15
C THR A 195 21.80 11.52 6.23
N TYR A 196 20.55 11.88 6.48
CA TYR A 196 19.84 12.86 5.70
C TYR A 196 18.87 13.63 6.59
N THR A 197 18.96 14.95 6.56
CA THR A 197 18.03 15.85 7.26
C THR A 197 17.27 16.69 6.26
N LYS A 198 15.95 16.83 6.40
CA LYS A 198 15.12 17.67 5.54
C LYS A 198 14.20 18.54 6.38
N PHE A 199 14.23 19.84 6.13
CA PHE A 199 13.28 20.78 6.69
C PHE A 199 12.36 21.30 5.59
N SER A 200 11.04 21.19 5.80
CA SER A 200 10.03 21.61 4.81
C SER A 200 8.97 22.48 5.45
N ILE A 201 8.46 23.44 4.67
CA ILE A 201 7.29 24.25 4.99
C ILE A 201 6.36 24.23 3.78
N SER A 202 5.09 23.97 4.01
CA SER A 202 4.05 24.02 3.00
C SER A 202 2.89 24.91 3.43
N SER A 203 2.27 25.57 2.45
CA SER A 203 1.06 26.38 2.61
C SER A 203 0.02 25.94 1.59
N ILE A 204 -1.13 25.46 2.07
CA ILE A 204 -2.22 24.95 1.26
C ILE A 204 -3.45 25.83 1.47
N SER A 205 -4.02 26.39 0.41
CA SER A 205 -5.31 27.10 0.50
C SER A 205 -6.47 26.10 0.64
N THR A 206 -7.43 26.38 1.52
CA THR A 206 -8.59 25.52 1.78
C THR A 206 -9.91 26.08 1.25
N GLU A 207 -9.88 27.25 0.61
CA GLU A 207 -11.08 27.83 0.00
C GLU A 207 -11.52 27.01 -1.22
N LYS A 208 -12.78 26.57 -1.22
CA LYS A 208 -13.36 25.71 -2.27
C LYS A 208 -14.39 26.42 -3.16
N THR A 209 -14.44 27.75 -3.14
CA THR A 209 -15.34 28.49 -4.03
C THR A 209 -14.88 28.31 -5.47
N SER A 210 -15.82 28.01 -6.39
CA SER A 210 -15.54 27.69 -7.81
C SER A 210 -14.62 28.68 -8.52
N ASP A 211 -14.67 29.96 -8.12
CA ASP A 211 -13.99 31.04 -8.82
C ASP A 211 -12.57 31.28 -8.31
N LYS A 212 -12.20 30.67 -7.18
CA LYS A 212 -10.91 30.88 -6.53
C LYS A 212 -9.90 29.80 -6.92
N MET A 213 -8.66 30.24 -7.13
CA MET A 213 -7.53 29.35 -7.42
C MET A 213 -7.05 28.68 -6.14
N ILE A 214 -7.00 27.36 -6.13
CA ILE A 214 -6.35 26.57 -5.08
C ILE A 214 -4.84 26.68 -5.29
N ARG A 215 -4.11 26.92 -4.20
CA ARG A 215 -2.66 27.14 -4.19
C ARG A 215 -2.03 26.24 -3.15
N ASN A 216 -1.06 25.46 -3.57
CA ASN A 216 -0.17 24.74 -2.69
C ASN A 216 1.26 25.21 -2.98
N THR A 217 1.92 25.78 -1.97
CA THR A 217 3.32 26.17 -2.06
C THR A 217 4.11 25.31 -1.09
N THR A 218 5.19 24.71 -1.57
CA THR A 218 6.13 23.95 -0.72
C THR A 218 7.54 24.47 -0.92
N PHE A 219 8.22 24.72 0.19
CA PHE A 219 9.64 25.01 0.22
C PHE A 219 10.32 23.96 1.10
N PHE A 220 11.47 23.46 0.67
CA PHE A 220 12.31 22.67 1.57
C PHE A 220 13.80 22.87 1.29
N ILE A 221 14.58 22.61 2.34
CA ILE A 221 16.02 22.43 2.25
C ILE A 221 16.39 21.07 2.82
N SER A 222 17.40 20.41 2.25
CA SER A 222 17.85 19.11 2.72
C SER A 222 19.37 18.92 2.77
N ASP A 223 19.75 17.81 3.39
CA ASP A 223 21.12 17.40 3.75
C ASP A 223 21.88 18.44 4.60
N LEU A 224 21.23 18.93 5.66
CA LEU A 224 21.83 19.92 6.58
C LEU A 224 22.96 19.38 7.48
N ASN A 225 23.23 18.08 7.37
CA ASN A 225 24.10 17.27 8.19
C ASN A 225 25.49 17.17 7.55
N GLU A 226 25.75 16.18 6.69
CA GLU A 226 27.09 16.01 6.10
C GLU A 226 27.32 16.86 4.85
N ARG A 227 26.26 17.45 4.29
CA ARG A 227 26.34 18.41 3.16
C ARG A 227 27.05 17.83 1.95
N SER A 228 26.90 16.52 1.75
CA SER A 228 27.39 15.82 0.58
C SER A 228 26.57 16.22 -0.65
N GLU A 229 25.28 16.48 -0.49
CA GLU A 229 24.40 17.02 -1.52
C GLU A 229 23.22 17.78 -0.89
N ASN A 230 23.35 19.11 -0.80
CA ASN A 230 22.24 19.95 -0.36
C ASN A 230 21.23 20.16 -1.48
N GLN A 231 19.94 20.09 -1.18
CA GLN A 231 18.88 20.49 -2.12
C GLN A 231 18.12 21.68 -1.56
N ILE A 232 17.91 22.70 -2.39
CA ILE A 232 16.95 23.78 -2.15
C ILE A 232 15.83 23.60 -3.16
N HIS A 233 14.59 23.45 -2.67
CA HIS A 233 13.43 23.23 -3.51
C HIS A 233 12.33 24.24 -3.19
N LEU A 234 11.68 24.74 -4.25
CA LEU A 234 10.48 25.56 -4.16
C LEU A 234 9.49 25.12 -5.25
N SER A 235 8.28 24.77 -4.86
CA SER A 235 7.21 24.41 -5.79
C SER A 235 5.90 25.13 -5.52
N PHE A 236 5.17 25.39 -6.60
CA PHE A 236 3.84 25.97 -6.63
C PHE A 236 2.93 25.07 -7.45
N ASN A 237 1.88 24.55 -6.85
CA ASN A 237 0.81 23.85 -7.56
C ASN A 237 -0.46 24.71 -7.48
N LEU A 238 -0.93 25.11 -8.65
CA LEU A 238 -2.04 26.03 -8.85
C LEU A 238 -3.17 25.30 -9.58
N SER A 239 -4.34 25.21 -8.97
CA SER A 239 -5.50 24.55 -9.58
C SER A 239 -6.67 25.53 -9.70
N LYS A 240 -7.30 25.56 -10.87
CA LYS A 240 -8.51 26.36 -11.12
C LYS A 240 -9.36 25.75 -12.23
N THR A 241 -10.68 25.83 -12.09
CA THR A 241 -11.60 25.50 -13.19
C THR A 241 -11.82 26.74 -14.06
N ILE A 242 -11.56 26.63 -15.36
CA ILE A 242 -11.73 27.70 -16.35
C ILE A 242 -12.64 27.16 -17.46
N ASN A 243 -13.81 27.78 -17.69
CA ASN A 243 -14.75 27.38 -18.74
C ASN A 243 -15.14 25.88 -18.70
N SER A 244 -15.33 25.32 -17.50
CA SER A 244 -15.60 23.89 -17.25
C SER A 244 -14.41 22.92 -17.47
N PHE A 245 -13.23 23.43 -17.79
CA PHE A 245 -11.99 22.65 -17.81
C PHE A 245 -11.31 22.77 -16.45
N ALA A 246 -10.98 21.65 -15.82
CA ALA A 246 -10.09 21.68 -14.67
C ALA A 246 -8.67 21.86 -15.17
N CYS A 247 -8.02 22.97 -14.79
CA CYS A 247 -6.64 23.27 -15.16
C CYS A 247 -5.78 23.25 -13.91
N ASN A 248 -4.63 22.58 -13.98
CA ASN A 248 -3.58 22.66 -12.98
C ASN A 248 -2.29 23.14 -13.63
N LEU A 249 -1.48 23.85 -12.86
CA LEU A 249 -0.15 24.26 -13.25
C LEU A 249 0.78 23.99 -12.07
N GLU A 250 1.76 23.13 -12.28
CA GLU A 250 2.87 22.95 -11.37
C GLU A 250 4.09 23.73 -11.88
N ILE A 251 4.75 24.43 -10.97
CA ILE A 251 6.01 25.13 -11.21
C ILE A 251 6.97 24.68 -10.11
N GLY A 252 8.12 24.14 -10.48
CA GLY A 252 9.13 23.66 -9.55
C GLY A 252 10.48 24.30 -9.83
N PHE A 253 11.20 24.66 -8.79
CA PHE A 253 12.60 25.04 -8.86
C PHE A 253 13.39 24.15 -7.90
N ASP A 254 14.40 23.47 -8.43
CA ASP A 254 15.37 22.69 -7.69
C ASP A 254 16.77 23.27 -7.88
N ASN A 255 17.53 23.37 -6.80
CA ASN A 255 18.97 23.63 -6.84
C ASN A 255 19.69 22.60 -5.99
N TYR A 256 20.44 21.72 -6.63
CA TYR A 256 21.29 20.72 -5.98
C TYR A 256 22.71 21.25 -5.88
N LEU A 257 23.24 21.36 -4.67
CA LEU A 257 24.63 21.74 -4.39
C LEU A 257 25.38 20.47 -4.00
N ARG A 258 26.16 19.93 -4.95
CA ARG A 258 26.85 18.64 -4.84
C ARG A 258 28.27 18.83 -4.32
N TYR A 259 28.71 17.88 -3.50
CA TYR A 259 30.04 17.83 -2.88
C TYR A 259 30.38 19.02 -1.98
N ASN A 260 29.36 19.73 -1.47
CA ASN A 260 29.45 20.98 -0.70
C ASN A 260 29.96 20.83 0.75
N ASN A 261 30.68 19.75 1.04
CA ASN A 261 31.28 19.50 2.35
C ASN A 261 32.61 20.27 2.46
N LEU A 262 32.81 20.99 3.58
CA LEU A 262 34.01 21.80 3.82
C LEU A 262 35.31 20.97 3.85
N ASP A 263 35.23 19.71 4.26
CA ASP A 263 36.37 18.80 4.32
C ASP A 263 36.60 18.06 2.98
N SER A 264 35.77 18.33 1.97
CA SER A 264 35.91 17.77 0.63
C SER A 264 37.12 18.38 -0.08
N GLN A 265 37.95 17.54 -0.71
CA GLN A 265 39.01 17.97 -1.62
C GLN A 265 38.50 18.21 -3.05
N LEU A 266 37.18 18.06 -3.28
CA LEU A 266 36.55 18.23 -4.59
C LEU A 266 36.05 19.66 -4.80
N GLU A 267 35.92 20.03 -6.07
CA GLU A 267 35.18 21.23 -6.44
C GLU A 267 33.68 21.01 -6.26
N ASN A 268 33.01 22.01 -5.68
CA ASN A 268 31.55 22.01 -5.56
C ASN A 268 30.93 22.21 -6.93
N THR A 269 29.90 21.43 -7.23
CA THR A 269 29.09 21.61 -8.45
C THR A 269 27.65 21.92 -8.08
N ASP A 270 26.93 22.63 -8.95
CA ASP A 270 25.50 22.87 -8.78
C ASP A 270 24.70 22.42 -10.00
N LEU A 271 23.46 21.97 -9.76
CA LEU A 271 22.49 21.66 -10.81
C LEU A 271 21.19 22.38 -10.48
N LYS A 272 20.80 23.30 -11.35
CA LYS A 272 19.56 24.08 -11.24
C LYS A 272 18.58 23.57 -12.29
N ILE A 273 17.34 23.31 -11.87
CA ILE A 273 16.27 22.86 -12.74
C ILE A 273 15.04 23.70 -12.45
N LEU A 274 14.45 24.26 -13.50
CA LEU A 274 13.17 24.97 -13.45
C LEU A 274 12.16 24.21 -14.30
N GLY A 275 11.16 23.63 -13.63
CA GLY A 275 10.12 22.81 -14.24
C GLY A 275 8.76 23.52 -14.32
N PHE A 276 8.02 23.27 -15.39
CA PHE A 276 6.67 23.75 -15.63
C PHE A 276 5.78 22.64 -16.19
N SER A 277 4.71 22.29 -15.46
CA SER A 277 3.82 21.19 -15.84
C SER A 277 2.34 21.61 -15.86
N PRO A 278 1.86 22.23 -16.96
CA PRO A 278 0.44 22.47 -17.16
C PRO A 278 -0.31 21.17 -17.44
N THR A 279 -1.44 20.96 -16.77
CA THR A 279 -2.34 19.83 -17.02
C THR A 279 -3.80 20.28 -17.07
N THR A 280 -4.62 19.55 -17.83
CA THR A 280 -6.07 19.75 -17.86
C THR A 280 -6.80 18.42 -18.00
N SER A 281 -8.00 18.34 -17.44
CA SER A 281 -8.88 17.19 -17.58
C SER A 281 -10.27 17.62 -18.06
N PHE A 282 -10.85 16.82 -18.95
CA PHE A 282 -12.21 17.04 -19.47
C PHE A 282 -12.84 15.75 -19.98
N LYS A 283 -14.18 15.75 -20.06
CA LYS A 283 -14.96 14.63 -20.59
C LYS A 283 -15.56 14.97 -21.95
N ARG A 284 -15.35 14.12 -22.95
CA ARG A 284 -15.98 14.27 -24.28
C ARG A 284 -16.25 12.91 -24.90
N PHE A 285 -17.39 12.75 -25.58
CA PHE A 285 -17.79 11.50 -26.24
C PHE A 285 -17.82 10.26 -25.30
N GLY A 286 -18.10 10.47 -24.01
CA GLY A 286 -18.08 9.40 -23.00
C GLY A 286 -16.67 8.91 -22.64
N ILE A 287 -15.62 9.64 -23.03
CA ILE A 287 -14.22 9.39 -22.70
C ILE A 287 -13.75 10.52 -21.79
N ASP A 288 -13.05 10.18 -20.72
CA ASP A 288 -12.36 11.11 -19.84
C ASP A 288 -10.91 11.27 -20.34
N PHE A 289 -10.52 12.51 -20.63
CA PHE A 289 -9.19 12.85 -21.13
C PHE A 289 -8.43 13.65 -20.08
N ASP A 290 -7.19 13.25 -19.80
CA ASP A 290 -6.20 14.03 -19.06
C ASP A 290 -5.06 14.38 -20.03
N LEU A 291 -4.81 15.68 -20.22
CA LEU A 291 -3.75 16.19 -21.09
C LEU A 291 -2.78 17.03 -20.27
N GLY A 292 -1.50 16.92 -20.57
CA GLY A 292 -0.47 17.74 -19.94
C GLY A 292 0.80 17.81 -20.75
N PHE A 293 1.69 18.68 -20.30
CA PHE A 293 3.05 18.80 -20.79
C PHE A 293 3.96 18.99 -19.59
N ASP A 294 5.17 18.45 -19.65
CA ASP A 294 6.26 18.84 -18.77
C ASP A 294 7.31 19.58 -19.59
N PHE A 295 7.80 20.68 -19.03
CA PHE A 295 8.92 21.44 -19.54
C PHE A 295 9.94 21.59 -18.44
N ASP A 296 11.20 21.27 -18.72
CA ASP A 296 12.29 21.48 -17.78
C ASP A 296 13.41 22.27 -18.45
N ILE A 297 13.93 23.25 -17.71
CA ILE A 297 15.05 24.08 -18.12
C ILE A 297 16.17 23.84 -17.12
N ASP A 298 17.28 23.30 -17.59
CA ASP A 298 18.46 23.10 -16.76
C ASP A 298 19.37 24.33 -16.71
N HIS A 299 20.47 24.23 -15.97
CA HIS A 299 21.45 25.32 -15.79
C HIS A 299 22.18 25.73 -17.08
N ASP A 300 22.24 24.86 -18.09
CA ASP A 300 22.83 25.12 -19.40
C ASP A 300 21.79 25.66 -20.39
N PHE A 301 20.56 25.93 -19.91
CA PHE A 301 19.40 26.33 -20.70
C PHE A 301 18.97 25.28 -21.73
N ALA A 302 19.31 24.00 -21.51
CA ALA A 302 18.71 22.91 -22.26
C ALA A 302 17.23 22.80 -21.89
N ILE A 303 16.37 22.64 -22.90
CA ILE A 303 14.91 22.60 -22.73
C ILE A 303 14.42 21.18 -23.02
N GLY A 304 13.87 20.52 -22.00
CA GLY A 304 13.07 19.31 -22.14
C GLY A 304 11.61 19.64 -22.46
N PHE A 305 10.96 18.81 -23.29
CA PHE A 305 9.52 18.91 -23.57
C PHE A 305 8.90 17.53 -23.71
N PHE A 306 7.90 17.24 -22.87
CA PHE A 306 7.32 15.91 -22.78
C PHE A 306 5.79 15.95 -22.68
N PRO A 307 5.05 15.48 -23.69
CA PRO A 307 3.59 15.42 -23.63
C PRO A 307 3.11 14.25 -22.76
N LYS A 308 2.10 14.52 -21.92
CA LYS A 308 1.35 13.52 -21.14
C LYS A 308 -0.08 13.45 -21.64
N ILE A 309 -0.53 12.27 -22.03
CA ILE A 309 -1.87 12.07 -22.57
C ILE A 309 -2.44 10.81 -21.94
N LYS A 310 -3.63 10.89 -21.36
CA LYS A 310 -4.39 9.72 -20.89
C LYS A 310 -5.82 9.83 -21.36
N ALA A 311 -6.33 8.74 -21.92
CA ALA A 311 -7.73 8.57 -22.27
C ALA A 311 -8.29 7.38 -21.48
N THR A 312 -9.43 7.58 -20.81
CA THR A 312 -10.09 6.58 -19.99
C THR A 312 -11.54 6.43 -20.44
N LYS A 313 -11.99 5.18 -20.61
CA LYS A 313 -13.38 4.88 -21.00
C LYS A 313 -13.93 3.71 -20.20
N GLU A 314 -15.06 3.95 -19.54
CA GLU A 314 -15.88 2.87 -19.00
C GLU A 314 -16.66 2.22 -20.14
N LEU A 315 -16.35 0.96 -20.46
CA LEU A 315 -17.10 0.15 -21.43
C LEU A 315 -18.37 -0.42 -20.79
N VAL A 316 -18.27 -0.81 -19.52
CA VAL A 316 -19.39 -1.22 -18.69
C VAL A 316 -19.26 -0.47 -17.38
N LYS A 317 -20.26 0.35 -17.07
CA LYS A 317 -20.28 1.21 -15.88
C LYS A 317 -19.96 0.40 -14.62
N ASP A 318 -19.00 0.89 -13.83
CA ASP A 318 -18.51 0.29 -12.58
C ASP A 318 -17.92 -1.13 -12.71
N VAL A 319 -17.79 -1.69 -13.92
CA VAL A 319 -17.34 -3.07 -14.16
C VAL A 319 -16.08 -3.11 -15.02
N LEU A 320 -16.12 -2.57 -16.23
CA LEU A 320 -15.02 -2.67 -17.18
C LEU A 320 -14.59 -1.28 -17.63
N LEU A 321 -13.38 -0.90 -17.23
CA LEU A 321 -12.72 0.35 -17.57
C LEU A 321 -11.48 0.03 -18.39
N ILE A 322 -11.32 0.70 -19.53
CA ILE A 322 -10.10 0.66 -20.34
C ILE A 322 -9.45 2.04 -20.31
N TYR A 323 -8.13 2.05 -20.35
CA TYR A 323 -7.37 3.29 -20.35
C TYR A 323 -6.08 3.12 -21.14
N GLY A 324 -5.54 4.21 -21.64
CA GLY A 324 -4.28 4.19 -22.37
C GLY A 324 -3.81 5.59 -22.68
N GLY A 325 -2.56 5.72 -23.05
CA GLY A 325 -1.94 7.02 -23.11
C GLY A 325 -0.45 7.00 -23.42
N LEU A 326 0.10 8.19 -23.48
CA LEU A 326 1.53 8.44 -23.46
C LEU A 326 1.86 8.97 -22.07
N ASP A 327 2.72 8.25 -21.35
CA ASP A 327 3.23 8.65 -20.07
C ASP A 327 4.67 9.16 -20.19
N TYR A 328 5.02 10.08 -19.30
CA TYR A 328 6.37 10.55 -19.11
C TYR A 328 6.68 10.57 -17.62
N SER A 329 7.80 9.97 -17.24
CA SER A 329 8.29 10.00 -15.86
C SER A 329 9.77 10.33 -15.82
N GLU A 330 10.13 11.19 -14.90
CA GLU A 330 11.50 11.60 -14.63
C GLU A 330 11.92 11.13 -13.23
N GLN A 331 13.11 10.54 -13.13
CA GLN A 331 13.74 10.21 -11.85
C GLN A 331 15.12 10.85 -11.75
N LYS A 332 15.22 11.87 -10.90
CA LYS A 332 16.49 12.53 -10.56
C LYS A 332 17.29 11.68 -9.57
N HIS A 333 18.49 11.27 -9.94
CA HIS A 333 19.34 10.47 -9.07
C HIS A 333 20.24 11.37 -8.22
N THR A 334 19.89 11.47 -6.95
CA THR A 334 20.66 12.10 -5.86
C THR A 334 21.47 11.05 -5.11
N LEU A 335 22.52 11.45 -4.39
CA LEU A 335 23.25 10.55 -3.47
C LEU A 335 22.31 9.90 -2.45
N LYS A 336 21.27 10.64 -2.01
CA LYS A 336 20.22 10.10 -1.14
C LYS A 336 19.42 9.01 -1.85
N SER A 337 18.89 9.28 -3.05
CA SER A 337 18.07 8.29 -3.78
C SER A 337 18.87 7.03 -4.14
N LEU A 338 20.13 7.18 -4.55
CA LEU A 338 20.98 6.04 -4.89
C LEU A 338 21.33 5.20 -3.65
N SER A 339 21.56 5.85 -2.49
CA SER A 339 21.83 5.14 -1.23
C SER A 339 20.59 4.46 -0.63
N ASP A 340 19.39 4.97 -0.93
CA ASP A 340 18.13 4.31 -0.58
C ASP A 340 17.89 3.05 -1.42
N GLU A 341 18.19 3.10 -2.71
CA GLU A 341 18.09 1.95 -3.61
C GLU A 341 19.18 0.90 -3.30
N ASN A 342 20.44 1.35 -3.23
CA ASN A 342 21.59 0.52 -2.94
C ASN A 342 22.45 1.13 -1.82
N PRO A 343 22.32 0.66 -0.56
CA PRO A 343 23.08 1.22 0.56
C PRO A 343 24.58 0.84 0.53
N TYR A 344 25.02 0.07 -0.47
CA TYR A 344 26.40 -0.36 -0.67
C TYR A 344 27.15 0.50 -1.70
N ILE A 345 26.55 1.60 -2.16
CA ILE A 345 27.25 2.60 -2.97
C ILE A 345 28.33 3.32 -2.17
N HIS A 346 29.27 3.94 -2.88
CA HIS A 346 30.33 4.74 -2.29
C HIS A 346 30.78 5.86 -3.22
N SER A 347 31.11 7.01 -2.64
CA SER A 347 31.66 8.14 -3.39
C SER A 347 32.61 8.91 -2.49
N PHE A 348 33.64 9.51 -3.07
CA PHE A 348 34.37 10.56 -2.38
C PHE A 348 33.43 11.77 -2.10
N GLY A 349 33.66 12.49 -1.00
CA GLY A 349 32.78 13.57 -0.54
C GLY A 349 31.51 13.11 0.20
N THR A 350 31.30 11.81 0.34
CA THR A 350 30.31 11.25 1.28
C THR A 350 30.90 11.08 2.67
N ASN A 351 30.05 10.96 3.68
CA ASN A 351 30.39 10.78 5.11
C ASN A 351 30.98 9.40 5.46
N GLN A 352 31.71 8.79 4.52
CA GLN A 352 32.28 7.45 4.63
C GLN A 352 33.81 7.53 4.75
N SER A 353 34.38 6.68 5.61
CA SER A 353 35.83 6.53 5.70
C SER A 353 36.35 5.67 4.53
N ILE A 354 37.42 6.12 3.89
CA ILE A 354 37.95 5.54 2.64
C ILE A 354 39.36 4.99 2.89
N LEU A 355 39.64 3.78 2.41
CA LEU A 355 41.01 3.24 2.34
C LEU A 355 41.59 3.74 1.02
N ARG A 356 42.72 4.43 1.10
CA ARG A 356 43.19 5.48 0.17
C ARG A 356 43.54 5.06 -1.28
N ASP A 357 43.16 3.88 -1.75
CA ASP A 357 43.65 3.36 -3.04
C ASP A 357 42.59 3.34 -4.17
N SER A 358 41.31 3.60 -3.90
CA SER A 358 40.32 3.81 -4.98
C SER A 358 39.18 4.74 -4.55
N SER A 359 39.27 5.99 -5.01
CA SER A 359 38.22 6.99 -4.89
C SER A 359 37.60 7.24 -6.26
N PHE A 360 36.26 7.21 -6.34
CA PHE A 360 35.50 7.60 -7.51
C PHE A 360 34.31 8.46 -7.08
N LEU A 361 33.72 9.17 -8.05
CA LEU A 361 32.51 9.96 -7.85
C LEU A 361 31.30 9.20 -8.39
N GLN A 362 30.13 9.46 -7.82
CA GLN A 362 28.88 9.03 -8.43
C GLN A 362 28.52 10.05 -9.51
N GLU A 363 28.43 9.59 -10.75
CA GLU A 363 27.87 10.38 -11.84
C GLU A 363 26.36 10.42 -11.61
N LEU A 364 25.81 11.61 -11.42
CA LEU A 364 24.41 11.79 -11.05
C LEU A 364 23.67 12.32 -12.27
N GLU A 365 22.79 11.49 -12.83
CA GLU A 365 21.99 11.80 -14.01
C GLU A 365 20.49 11.79 -13.68
N ILE A 366 19.69 12.15 -14.69
CA ILE A 366 18.25 12.10 -14.65
C ILE A 366 17.81 10.98 -15.59
N THR A 367 17.04 10.03 -15.08
CA THR A 367 16.39 8.98 -15.90
C THR A 367 15.07 9.51 -16.43
N ASP A 368 14.91 9.45 -17.75
CA ASP A 368 13.70 9.89 -18.46
C ASP A 368 13.03 8.69 -19.13
N ALA A 369 11.80 8.38 -18.74
CA ALA A 369 11.01 7.32 -19.37
C ALA A 369 9.83 7.91 -20.14
N GLN A 370 9.71 7.51 -21.41
CA GLN A 370 8.59 7.87 -22.29
C GLN A 370 7.93 6.58 -22.77
N GLU A 371 6.69 6.35 -22.35
CA GLU A 371 6.02 5.07 -22.57
C GLU A 371 4.62 5.24 -23.15
N LEU A 372 4.33 4.50 -24.23
CA LEU A 372 2.98 4.31 -24.70
C LEU A 372 2.38 3.10 -23.97
N TYR A 373 1.24 3.28 -23.33
CA TYR A 373 0.61 2.23 -22.54
C TYR A 373 -0.87 2.05 -22.83
N VAL A 374 -1.34 0.83 -22.59
CA VAL A 374 -2.76 0.46 -22.57
C VAL A 374 -3.00 -0.46 -21.39
N GLY A 375 -4.13 -0.28 -20.72
CA GLY A 375 -4.52 -1.08 -19.57
C GLY A 375 -6.03 -1.24 -19.44
N MET A 376 -6.40 -2.18 -18.59
CA MET A 376 -7.78 -2.46 -18.25
C MET A 376 -7.92 -2.69 -16.75
N ARG A 377 -9.06 -2.28 -16.22
CA ARG A 377 -9.53 -2.60 -14.87
C ARG A 377 -10.90 -3.25 -14.98
N ASN A 378 -11.03 -4.46 -14.43
CA ASN A 378 -12.21 -5.28 -14.51
C ASN A 378 -12.66 -5.71 -13.11
N VAL A 379 -13.89 -5.34 -12.73
CA VAL A 379 -14.55 -5.81 -11.51
C VAL A 379 -15.29 -7.11 -11.84
N LEU A 380 -14.68 -8.24 -11.51
CA LEU A 380 -15.21 -9.57 -11.81
C LEU A 380 -16.38 -9.94 -10.88
N GLY A 381 -16.44 -9.33 -9.70
CA GLY A 381 -17.47 -9.56 -8.70
C GLY A 381 -17.36 -8.60 -7.51
N LYS A 382 -18.26 -8.75 -6.53
CA LYS A 382 -18.21 -7.92 -5.32
C LYS A 382 -16.89 -8.19 -4.57
N GLY A 383 -16.06 -7.16 -4.47
CA GLY A 383 -14.75 -7.25 -3.81
C GLY A 383 -13.69 -8.00 -4.62
N GLU A 384 -13.90 -8.23 -5.92
CA GLU A 384 -12.95 -8.92 -6.80
C GLU A 384 -12.61 -8.05 -8.01
N VAL A 385 -11.34 -7.64 -8.12
CA VAL A 385 -10.83 -6.71 -9.13
C VAL A 385 -9.58 -7.28 -9.77
N LEU A 386 -9.53 -7.26 -11.10
CA LEU A 386 -8.36 -7.54 -11.91
C LEU A 386 -7.97 -6.26 -12.65
N GLU A 387 -6.72 -5.84 -12.53
CA GLU A 387 -6.17 -4.71 -13.25
C GLU A 387 -4.85 -5.12 -13.92
N GLY A 388 -4.62 -4.67 -15.14
CA GLY A 388 -3.35 -4.93 -15.82
C GLY A 388 -3.10 -3.94 -16.93
N SER A 389 -1.83 -3.66 -17.16
CA SER A 389 -1.37 -2.76 -18.22
C SER A 389 -0.16 -3.33 -18.95
N ILE A 390 0.03 -2.90 -20.19
CA ILE A 390 1.24 -3.12 -20.97
C ILE A 390 1.69 -1.75 -21.48
N ALA A 391 2.97 -1.45 -21.30
CA ALA A 391 3.64 -0.24 -21.73
C ALA A 391 4.86 -0.59 -22.57
N TYR A 392 5.11 0.18 -23.62
CA TYR A 392 6.34 0.09 -24.41
C TYR A 392 6.90 1.48 -24.65
N GLY A 393 8.20 1.64 -24.45
CA GLY A 393 8.81 2.96 -24.46
C GLY A 393 10.33 2.94 -24.48
N ILE A 394 10.89 4.14 -24.35
CA ILE A 394 12.33 4.37 -24.22
C ILE A 394 12.58 4.91 -22.82
N VAL A 395 13.56 4.32 -22.14
CA VAL A 395 14.08 4.82 -20.87
C VAL A 395 15.51 5.28 -21.13
N GLN A 396 15.71 6.58 -21.06
CA GLN A 396 17.01 7.22 -21.19
C GLN A 396 17.68 7.32 -19.83
N ASN A 397 19.00 7.19 -19.82
CA ASN A 397 19.84 7.16 -18.63
C ASN A 397 19.26 6.22 -17.56
N PHE A 398 18.90 4.99 -17.93
CA PHE A 398 18.38 4.02 -16.97
C PHE A 398 19.48 3.69 -15.97
N ALA A 399 19.28 4.07 -14.70
CA ALA A 399 20.23 3.79 -13.63
C ALA A 399 20.30 2.29 -13.27
N HIS A 400 21.51 1.74 -13.33
CA HIS A 400 21.87 0.45 -12.75
C HIS A 400 23.15 0.57 -11.93
N PHE A 401 23.55 -0.50 -11.24
CA PHE A 401 24.75 -0.49 -10.42
C PHE A 401 25.78 -1.48 -10.94
N ILE A 402 27.03 -1.03 -10.96
CA ILE A 402 28.19 -1.86 -11.30
C ILE A 402 29.02 -2.05 -10.04
N GLY A 403 29.37 -3.30 -9.75
CA GLY A 403 30.26 -3.64 -8.66
C GLY A 403 31.70 -3.27 -9.01
N LEU A 404 32.32 -2.46 -8.16
CA LEU A 404 33.75 -2.18 -8.17
C LEU A 404 34.38 -2.91 -6.99
N THR A 405 35.28 -3.84 -7.31
CA THR A 405 36.14 -4.48 -6.33
C THR A 405 37.49 -3.77 -6.38
N ASN A 406 37.90 -3.18 -5.26
CA ASN A 406 39.32 -2.97 -4.99
C ASN A 406 39.74 -3.95 -3.89
N ASP A 407 41.03 -4.25 -3.76
CA ASP A 407 41.55 -5.27 -2.83
C ASP A 407 41.04 -5.14 -1.38
N ASN A 408 40.54 -3.96 -1.03
CA ASN A 408 39.93 -3.66 0.26
C ASN A 408 38.39 -3.84 0.26
N TYR A 409 37.64 -3.36 -0.74
CA TYR A 409 36.18 -3.28 -0.72
C TYR A 409 35.49 -3.79 -2.00
N ASN A 410 34.28 -4.33 -1.81
CA ASN A 410 33.29 -4.52 -2.88
C ASN A 410 32.24 -3.43 -2.74
N ARG A 411 32.19 -2.42 -3.62
CA ARG A 411 31.19 -1.34 -3.55
C ARG A 411 30.54 -1.10 -4.90
N PHE A 412 29.48 -0.30 -4.92
CA PHE A 412 28.76 -0.02 -6.16
C PHE A 412 28.95 1.42 -6.64
N GLN A 413 29.16 1.55 -7.94
CA GLN A 413 29.00 2.81 -8.68
C GLN A 413 27.71 2.73 -9.48
N VAL A 414 26.96 3.82 -9.54
CA VAL A 414 25.86 3.96 -10.48
C VAL A 414 26.41 4.10 -11.91
N ASN A 415 25.74 3.47 -12.86
CA ASN A 415 26.01 3.65 -14.28
C ASN A 415 24.66 3.74 -15.01
N TYR A 416 24.67 4.35 -16.20
CA TYR A 416 23.44 4.66 -16.93
C TYR A 416 23.46 4.06 -18.33
N ILE A 417 22.30 3.61 -18.78
CA ILE A 417 22.15 3.02 -20.11
C ILE A 417 20.80 3.37 -20.72
N ASN A 418 20.79 3.70 -22.02
CA ASN A 418 19.56 3.92 -22.76
C ASN A 418 18.98 2.58 -23.22
N VAL A 419 17.73 2.29 -22.88
CA VAL A 419 17.05 1.03 -23.20
C VAL A 419 15.67 1.26 -23.80
N LYS A 420 15.23 0.31 -24.63
CA LYS A 420 13.82 0.13 -24.98
C LYS A 420 13.21 -0.82 -23.97
N GLN A 421 12.12 -0.41 -23.35
CA GLN A 421 11.44 -1.15 -22.30
C GLN A 421 10.07 -1.61 -22.77
N LEU A 422 9.78 -2.89 -22.55
CA LEU A 422 8.43 -3.42 -22.44
C LEU A 422 8.16 -3.68 -20.96
N HIS A 423 7.11 -3.08 -20.42
CA HIS A 423 6.66 -3.29 -19.04
C HIS A 423 5.22 -3.81 -19.05
N ALA A 424 4.95 -4.87 -18.31
CA ALA A 424 3.60 -5.40 -18.10
C ALA A 424 3.31 -5.56 -16.62
N THR A 425 2.13 -5.10 -16.20
CA THR A 425 1.66 -5.18 -14.82
C THR A 425 0.39 -6.03 -14.73
N ALA A 426 0.24 -6.76 -13.63
CA ALA A 426 -0.99 -7.46 -13.32
C ALA A 426 -1.24 -7.44 -11.80
N ASN A 427 -2.38 -6.88 -11.40
CA ASN A 427 -2.84 -6.79 -10.03
C ASN A 427 -4.19 -7.48 -9.91
N TYR A 428 -4.33 -8.36 -8.92
CA TYR A 428 -5.57 -9.07 -8.64
C TYR A 428 -5.86 -9.04 -7.15
N ASP A 429 -6.97 -8.41 -6.80
CA ASP A 429 -7.45 -8.26 -5.43
C ASP A 429 -8.79 -8.95 -5.28
N ARG A 430 -8.92 -9.79 -4.26
CA ARG A 430 -10.17 -10.49 -3.93
C ARG A 430 -10.43 -10.51 -2.43
N GLU A 431 -11.51 -9.88 -2.02
CA GLU A 431 -12.14 -10.07 -0.73
C GLU A 431 -13.00 -11.34 -0.76
N VAL A 432 -12.41 -12.49 -0.39
CA VAL A 432 -13.13 -13.77 -0.36
C VAL A 432 -14.31 -13.69 0.61
N ASN A 433 -14.12 -13.03 1.75
CA ASN A 433 -15.17 -12.65 2.70
C ASN A 433 -14.62 -11.57 3.68
N ASN A 434 -15.40 -11.23 4.71
CA ASN A 434 -15.01 -10.24 5.74
C ASN A 434 -13.80 -10.66 6.62
N ILE A 435 -13.26 -11.86 6.41
CA ILE A 435 -12.15 -12.44 7.18
C ILE A 435 -10.92 -12.62 6.29
N ILE A 436 -11.07 -13.09 5.05
CA ILE A 436 -9.97 -13.50 4.18
C ILE A 436 -9.96 -12.64 2.92
N SER A 437 -8.78 -12.13 2.59
CA SER A 437 -8.50 -11.48 1.30
C SER A 437 -7.34 -12.19 0.60
N LEU A 438 -7.28 -12.06 -0.72
CA LEU A 438 -6.18 -12.50 -1.57
C LEU A 438 -5.73 -11.29 -2.39
N ASN A 439 -4.44 -10.96 -2.35
CA ASN A 439 -3.86 -9.92 -3.18
C ASN A 439 -2.66 -10.50 -3.94
N VAL A 440 -2.64 -10.31 -5.24
CA VAL A 440 -1.57 -10.75 -6.15
C VAL A 440 -1.10 -9.53 -6.94
N ASN A 441 0.19 -9.27 -6.94
CA ASN A 441 0.82 -8.23 -7.76
C ASN A 441 1.94 -8.88 -8.56
N ALA A 442 2.04 -8.57 -9.84
CA ALA A 442 3.08 -9.09 -10.72
C ALA A 442 3.56 -8.01 -11.70
N ASP A 443 4.87 -7.91 -11.84
CA ASP A 443 5.55 -7.01 -12.76
C ASP A 443 6.47 -7.82 -13.66
N TYR A 444 6.41 -7.54 -14.96
CA TYR A 444 7.30 -8.11 -15.96
C TYR A 444 7.96 -7.00 -16.76
N TYR A 445 9.28 -7.06 -16.87
CA TYR A 445 10.09 -6.15 -17.67
C TYR A 445 10.84 -6.93 -18.73
N LYS A 446 11.00 -6.32 -19.89
CA LYS A 446 11.92 -6.76 -20.92
C LYS A 446 12.62 -5.56 -21.51
N TRP A 447 13.94 -5.59 -21.47
CA TRP A 447 14.80 -4.57 -22.06
C TRP A 447 15.50 -5.12 -23.31
N ASP A 448 15.88 -4.23 -24.23
CA ASP A 448 16.69 -4.58 -25.40
C ASP A 448 18.19 -4.74 -25.08
N LYS A 449 18.61 -4.34 -23.87
CA LYS A 449 19.97 -4.48 -23.33
C LYS A 449 19.92 -5.02 -21.91
N GLU A 450 21.04 -5.53 -21.43
CA GLU A 450 21.18 -5.96 -20.03
C GLU A 450 21.22 -4.76 -19.08
N VAL A 451 20.34 -4.78 -18.08
CA VAL A 451 20.28 -3.78 -17.00
C VAL A 451 20.64 -4.49 -15.70
N TYR A 452 21.82 -4.19 -15.17
CA TYR A 452 22.37 -4.97 -14.05
C TYR A 452 21.54 -4.84 -12.77
N HIS A 453 21.44 -5.94 -12.04
CA HIS A 453 20.70 -6.11 -10.78
C HIS A 453 19.18 -5.87 -10.84
N LYS A 454 18.61 -5.62 -12.02
CA LYS A 454 17.15 -5.49 -12.18
C LYS A 454 16.52 -6.83 -12.57
N PRO A 455 15.45 -7.27 -11.89
CA PRO A 455 14.76 -8.51 -12.23
C PRO A 455 13.74 -8.28 -13.35
N ASP A 456 13.71 -9.19 -14.33
CA ASP A 456 12.73 -9.18 -15.42
C ASP A 456 11.32 -9.56 -14.95
N PHE A 457 11.18 -10.19 -13.79
CA PHE A 457 9.89 -10.60 -13.25
C PHE A 457 9.87 -10.54 -11.73
N THR A 458 8.84 -9.92 -11.16
CA THR A 458 8.54 -10.01 -9.73
C THR A 458 7.09 -10.37 -9.52
N CYS A 459 6.81 -11.13 -8.47
CA CYS A 459 5.43 -11.47 -8.11
C CYS A 459 5.30 -11.57 -6.59
N THR A 460 4.24 -10.98 -6.04
CA THR A 460 3.90 -11.08 -4.63
C THR A 460 2.48 -11.57 -4.47
N VAL A 461 2.30 -12.63 -3.70
CA VAL A 461 0.99 -13.17 -3.30
C VAL A 461 0.85 -13.02 -1.80
N SER A 462 -0.26 -12.45 -1.35
CA SER A 462 -0.58 -12.32 0.07
C SER A 462 -2.01 -12.75 0.35
N THR A 463 -2.23 -13.41 1.49
CA THR A 463 -3.59 -13.81 1.91
C THR A 463 -3.93 -13.33 3.32
N PRO A 464 -4.16 -12.01 3.53
CA PRO A 464 -4.48 -11.48 4.84
C PRO A 464 -5.75 -12.13 5.44
N VAL A 465 -5.65 -12.52 6.71
CA VAL A 465 -6.74 -13.06 7.51
C VAL A 465 -6.98 -12.12 8.70
N ASN A 466 -8.21 -11.65 8.88
CA ASN A 466 -8.62 -10.76 9.95
C ASN A 466 -9.80 -11.35 10.75
N LEU A 467 -9.49 -11.97 11.88
CA LEU A 467 -10.50 -12.51 12.80
C LEU A 467 -10.91 -11.43 13.80
N ARG A 468 -11.99 -10.72 13.46
CA ARG A 468 -12.67 -9.73 14.31
C ARG A 468 -11.74 -8.64 14.85
N ASN A 469 -10.73 -8.24 14.08
CA ASN A 469 -9.66 -7.31 14.50
C ASN A 469 -8.91 -7.74 15.77
N LYS A 470 -9.06 -8.99 16.22
CA LYS A 470 -8.39 -9.52 17.41
C LYS A 470 -7.15 -10.31 17.03
N ILE A 471 -7.26 -11.16 16.01
CA ILE A 471 -6.14 -11.93 15.45
C ILE A 471 -6.03 -11.54 13.98
N LYS A 472 -4.85 -11.06 13.58
CA LYS A 472 -4.53 -10.80 12.17
C LYS A 472 -3.34 -11.67 11.76
N VAL A 473 -3.47 -12.37 10.65
CA VAL A 473 -2.43 -13.22 10.08
C VAL A 473 -2.19 -12.74 8.66
N ILE A 474 -0.95 -12.50 8.28
CA ILE A 474 -0.57 -12.00 6.95
C ILE A 474 0.52 -12.93 6.41
N PRO A 475 0.15 -14.10 5.87
CA PRO A 475 1.05 -14.90 5.05
C PRO A 475 1.30 -14.20 3.71
N SER A 476 2.54 -14.18 3.26
CA SER A 476 2.91 -13.74 1.92
C SER A 476 4.05 -14.54 1.34
N VAL A 477 4.07 -14.64 0.02
CA VAL A 477 5.18 -15.20 -0.76
C VAL A 477 5.56 -14.19 -1.82
N SER A 478 6.84 -13.82 -1.86
CA SER A 478 7.41 -13.01 -2.94
C SER A 478 8.38 -13.84 -3.77
N TYR A 479 8.32 -13.64 -5.08
CA TYR A 479 9.21 -14.18 -6.08
C TYR A 479 9.96 -13.04 -6.76
N ILE A 480 11.27 -13.17 -6.84
CA ILE A 480 12.14 -12.28 -7.61
C ILE A 480 12.85 -13.14 -8.66
N GLY A 481 12.72 -12.71 -9.92
CA GLY A 481 13.32 -13.37 -11.07
C GLY A 481 14.84 -13.40 -11.05
N LYS A 482 15.40 -14.01 -12.09
CA LYS A 482 16.83 -13.97 -12.34
C LYS A 482 17.24 -12.52 -12.58
N ARG A 483 18.48 -12.20 -12.21
CA ARG A 483 19.09 -10.90 -12.44
C ARG A 483 20.47 -11.12 -13.00
N VAL A 484 20.96 -10.21 -13.81
CA VAL A 484 22.35 -10.24 -14.27
C VAL A 484 23.18 -9.23 -13.49
N ALA A 485 24.43 -9.55 -13.22
CA ALA A 485 25.40 -8.64 -12.62
C ALA A 485 26.68 -8.71 -13.44
N LEU A 486 27.50 -7.68 -13.37
CA LEU A 486 28.77 -7.64 -14.07
C LEU A 486 29.81 -8.45 -13.28
N GLU A 487 30.55 -9.36 -13.91
CA GLU A 487 31.70 -10.01 -13.28
C GLU A 487 32.77 -8.94 -13.03
N SER A 488 33.18 -8.79 -11.77
CA SER A 488 34.00 -7.67 -11.29
C SER A 488 35.14 -7.31 -12.26
N PRO A 489 35.34 -6.02 -12.61
CA PRO A 489 36.61 -5.62 -13.17
C PRO A 489 37.65 -5.83 -12.07
N PHE A 490 38.56 -6.79 -12.24
CA PHE A 490 39.89 -6.68 -11.66
C PHE A 490 40.63 -5.66 -12.54
N PRO A 491 40.99 -4.46 -12.08
CA PRO A 491 41.97 -3.68 -12.82
C PRO A 491 43.37 -4.31 -12.60
N PRO A 492 44.25 -4.32 -13.61
CA PRO A 492 44.02 -3.87 -14.98
C PRO A 492 43.78 -5.08 -15.89
N LEU A 493 42.54 -5.27 -16.34
CA LEU A 493 42.29 -6.08 -17.54
C LEU A 493 42.74 -5.27 -18.77
N PRO A 494 43.39 -5.88 -19.78
CA PRO A 494 43.71 -5.21 -21.03
C PRO A 494 42.44 -4.69 -21.70
N TYR A 495 42.57 -3.58 -22.42
CA TYR A 495 41.52 -2.74 -23.04
C TYR A 495 40.49 -3.49 -23.90
N ASP A 496 40.73 -4.76 -24.25
CA ASP A 496 39.86 -5.63 -25.07
C ASP A 496 39.14 -6.75 -24.29
N SER A 497 39.15 -6.73 -22.95
CA SER A 497 38.50 -7.78 -22.16
C SER A 497 36.98 -7.55 -22.12
N VAL A 498 36.22 -8.44 -22.76
CA VAL A 498 34.76 -8.52 -22.56
C VAL A 498 34.52 -8.91 -21.11
N LEU A 499 33.86 -8.04 -20.35
CA LEU A 499 33.44 -8.36 -18.99
C LEU A 499 32.23 -9.31 -19.08
N ASP A 500 32.40 -10.53 -18.60
CA ASP A 500 31.32 -11.53 -18.61
C ASP A 500 30.21 -11.15 -17.62
N ALA A 501 28.96 -11.31 -18.03
CA ALA A 501 27.81 -11.14 -17.14
C ALA A 501 27.60 -12.42 -16.32
N ILE A 502 27.37 -12.28 -15.01
CA ILE A 502 27.01 -13.39 -14.11
C ILE A 502 25.52 -13.35 -13.77
N GLU A 503 24.88 -14.52 -13.85
CA GLU A 503 23.48 -14.69 -13.44
C GLU A 503 23.36 -14.83 -11.90
N LEU A 504 22.56 -13.95 -11.30
CA LEU A 504 22.08 -14.09 -9.93
C LEU A 504 20.78 -14.93 -9.92
N PRO A 505 20.73 -16.02 -9.13
CA PRO A 505 19.60 -16.94 -9.16
C PRO A 505 18.32 -16.31 -8.59
N THR A 506 17.18 -16.85 -9.01
CA THR A 506 15.83 -16.46 -8.54
C THR A 506 15.71 -16.55 -7.03
N GLN A 507 14.86 -15.73 -6.41
CA GLN A 507 14.65 -15.73 -4.96
C GLN A 507 13.17 -15.95 -4.65
N ILE A 508 12.89 -16.78 -3.63
CA ILE A 508 11.54 -17.02 -3.12
C ILE A 508 11.59 -16.77 -1.63
N HIS A 509 10.80 -15.82 -1.15
CA HIS A 509 10.69 -15.50 0.26
C HIS A 509 9.26 -15.73 0.74
N ALA A 510 9.09 -16.69 1.64
CA ALA A 510 7.84 -16.86 2.37
C ALA A 510 7.91 -16.09 3.70
N ASN A 511 6.93 -15.25 3.97
CA ASN A 511 6.85 -14.42 5.18
C ASN A 511 5.53 -14.65 5.90
N LEU A 512 5.52 -14.48 7.23
CA LEU A 512 4.34 -14.63 8.07
C LEU A 512 4.32 -13.54 9.14
N GLY A 513 3.33 -12.65 9.08
CA GLY A 513 3.00 -11.72 10.16
C GLY A 513 1.84 -12.25 11.00
N LEU A 514 2.00 -12.31 12.32
CA LEU A 514 0.95 -12.64 13.29
C LEU A 514 0.78 -11.48 14.25
N TYR A 515 -0.43 -10.97 14.41
CA TYR A 515 -0.76 -9.85 15.29
C TYR A 515 -1.92 -10.22 16.17
N TYR A 516 -1.77 -9.99 17.48
CA TYR A 516 -2.79 -10.25 18.48
C TYR A 516 -3.10 -8.99 19.27
N ASN A 517 -4.34 -8.51 19.18
CA ASN A 517 -4.83 -7.38 19.96
C ASN A 517 -5.48 -7.92 21.23
N TYR A 518 -4.79 -7.80 22.37
CA TYR A 518 -5.34 -8.19 23.68
C TYR A 518 -6.43 -7.20 24.12
N THR A 519 -6.16 -5.90 23.95
CA THR A 519 -7.13 -4.81 24.11
C THR A 519 -7.02 -3.84 22.93
N GLN A 520 -7.80 -2.75 22.94
CA GLN A 520 -7.64 -1.66 21.96
C GLN A 520 -6.27 -0.95 22.05
N ASN A 521 -5.55 -1.16 23.15
CA ASN A 521 -4.35 -0.41 23.54
C ASN A 521 -3.10 -1.28 23.61
N ILE A 522 -3.27 -2.57 23.87
CA ILE A 522 -2.18 -3.52 24.05
C ILE A 522 -2.29 -4.56 22.95
N SER A 523 -1.23 -4.71 22.16
CA SER A 523 -1.11 -5.76 21.16
C SER A 523 0.28 -6.37 21.17
N ALA A 524 0.37 -7.61 20.72
CA ALA A 524 1.62 -8.31 20.49
C ALA A 524 1.71 -8.69 19.01
N TYR A 525 2.93 -8.84 18.51
CA TYR A 525 3.15 -9.30 17.14
C TYR A 525 4.36 -10.22 17.04
N VAL A 526 4.30 -11.13 16.08
CA VAL A 526 5.40 -11.97 15.62
C VAL A 526 5.52 -11.76 14.12
N GLN A 527 6.72 -11.49 13.62
CA GLN A 527 7.03 -11.44 12.20
C GLN A 527 8.12 -12.47 11.92
N LEU A 528 7.84 -13.42 11.04
CA LEU A 528 8.79 -14.39 10.55
C LEU A 528 9.05 -14.06 9.07
N ASN A 529 10.28 -13.72 8.73
CA ASN A 529 10.66 -13.35 7.38
C ASN A 529 11.60 -14.40 6.79
N ASN A 530 11.47 -14.62 5.48
CA ASN A 530 12.30 -15.56 4.72
C ASN A 530 12.30 -16.98 5.34
N LEU A 531 11.10 -17.55 5.53
CA LEU A 531 10.87 -18.91 6.04
C LEU A 531 11.52 -20.00 5.15
N THR A 532 11.75 -19.69 3.88
CA THR A 532 12.52 -20.52 2.93
C THR A 532 14.02 -20.52 3.23
N ASN A 533 14.50 -19.61 4.09
CA ASN A 533 15.89 -19.43 4.49
C ASN A 533 16.83 -19.22 3.28
N SER A 534 16.37 -18.47 2.27
CA SER A 534 17.20 -18.07 1.13
C SER A 534 18.38 -17.21 1.62
N LYS A 535 19.58 -17.53 1.15
CA LYS A 535 20.83 -16.79 1.43
C LYS A 535 21.54 -16.46 0.12
N LYS A 536 20.79 -15.88 -0.83
CA LYS A 536 21.29 -15.52 -2.15
C LYS A 536 21.83 -14.09 -2.13
N ASP A 537 22.57 -13.71 -3.16
CA ASP A 537 23.05 -12.35 -3.36
C ASP A 537 21.86 -11.38 -3.57
N ILE A 538 21.68 -10.40 -2.67
CA ILE A 538 20.80 -9.25 -2.91
C ILE A 538 21.47 -8.35 -3.95
N TRP A 539 22.72 -8.02 -3.69
CA TRP A 539 23.65 -7.44 -4.64
C TRP A 539 24.83 -8.41 -4.76
N ARG A 540 25.59 -8.36 -5.85
CA ARG A 540 26.70 -9.29 -6.06
C ARG A 540 27.69 -9.14 -4.91
N GLY A 541 27.97 -10.23 -4.19
CA GLY A 541 28.86 -10.22 -3.01
C GLY A 541 28.19 -9.77 -1.71
N TYR A 542 26.87 -9.53 -1.71
CA TYR A 542 26.08 -9.08 -0.57
C TYR A 542 24.91 -10.01 -0.34
N LEU A 543 25.06 -10.88 0.67
CA LEU A 543 24.12 -11.95 0.93
C LEU A 543 22.91 -11.51 1.74
N GLU A 544 21.78 -12.16 1.47
CA GLU A 544 20.61 -12.13 2.34
C GLU A 544 20.92 -12.70 3.73
N VAL A 545 20.26 -12.13 4.75
CA VAL A 545 20.35 -12.59 6.14
C VAL A 545 19.87 -14.03 6.34
N GLY A 546 19.04 -14.54 5.44
CA GLY A 546 18.28 -15.78 5.62
C GLY A 546 17.07 -15.59 6.53
N PHE A 547 16.58 -16.70 7.08
CA PHE A 547 15.47 -16.70 8.02
C PHE A 547 15.76 -15.77 9.20
N ASN A 548 14.80 -14.91 9.51
CA ASN A 548 14.85 -14.02 10.65
C ASN A 548 13.45 -13.87 11.27
N GLY A 549 13.42 -13.63 12.57
CA GLY A 549 12.18 -13.56 13.35
C GLY A 549 12.21 -12.40 14.32
N LEU A 550 11.09 -11.71 14.48
CA LEU A 550 10.89 -10.58 15.38
C LEU A 550 9.65 -10.80 16.21
N PHE A 551 9.76 -10.63 17.52
CA PHE A 551 8.61 -10.51 18.42
C PHE A 551 8.56 -9.11 18.99
N GLY A 552 7.37 -8.54 19.18
CA GLY A 552 7.23 -7.27 19.84
C GLY A 552 5.87 -7.01 20.46
N LEU A 553 5.82 -5.98 21.30
CA LEU A 553 4.64 -5.50 21.99
C LEU A 553 4.39 -4.05 21.59
N ASN A 554 3.12 -3.69 21.44
CA ASN A 554 2.68 -2.32 21.27
C ASN A 554 1.80 -1.92 22.46
N TYR A 555 2.02 -0.71 22.94
CA TYR A 555 1.19 -0.06 23.94
C TYR A 555 0.83 1.35 23.51
N SER A 556 -0.46 1.67 23.51
CA SER A 556 -0.99 3.01 23.30
C SER A 556 -1.56 3.57 24.60
N PHE A 557 -1.29 4.84 24.93
CA PHE A 557 -1.76 5.49 26.16
C PHE A 557 -2.06 6.98 26.01
#